data_AF-A0A527Y3W7-F1
#
_entry.id   AF-A0A527Y3W7-F1
#
_cell.length_a   1.000
_cell.length_b   1.000
_cell.length_c   1.000
_cell.angle_alpha   90.00
_cell.angle_beta   90.00
_cell.angle_gamma   90.00
#
_symmetry.space_group_name_H-M   'P 1'
#
loop_
_entity.id
_entity.type
_entity.pdbx_description
1 polymer ?
#
loop_
_entity_poly.entity_id
_entity_poly.type
_entity_poly.pdbx_seq_one_letter_code
_entity_poly.pdbx_strand_id
1 'polypeptide(L)' 'LLACKLPNPGRMTLAPMLKQDGRLIGDFSLANLGSPNSNGEGWFLAGSGIAEQYHMRWFEEHLPQDGSVK' A
#
# COMPACT_ATOMS: atom_id res chain seq x y z
N LEU A 1 -0.57 -5.03 5.89
CA LEU A 1 -0.20 -5.20 4.47
C LEU A 1 1.23 -4.77 4.20
N LEU A 2 1.58 -3.49 4.42
CA LEU A 2 2.94 -2.97 4.23
C LEU A 2 3.66 -2.80 5.57
N ALA A 3 4.98 -3.01 5.59
CA ALA A 3 5.81 -3.00 6.81
C ALA A 3 6.46 -1.63 7.11
N CYS A 4 6.12 -0.57 6.36
CA CYS A 4 6.64 0.77 6.58
C CYS A 4 5.77 1.61 7.51
N LYS A 5 6.36 2.66 8.09
CA LYS A 5 5.59 3.76 8.67
C LYS A 5 4.98 4.59 7.54
N LEU A 6 3.74 5.05 7.70
CA LEU A 6 3.11 5.92 6.71
C LEU A 6 3.87 7.26 6.63
N PRO A 7 4.19 7.76 5.42
CA PRO A 7 4.88 9.03 5.27
C PRO A 7 3.95 10.21 5.57
N ASN A 8 4.53 11.31 6.06
CA ASN A 8 3.84 12.59 6.20
C ASN A 8 3.33 13.09 4.82
N PRO A 9 2.30 13.96 4.79
CA PRO A 9 1.84 14.61 3.56
C PRO A 9 2.99 15.20 2.72
N GLY A 10 2.95 14.98 1.40
CA GLY A 10 3.99 15.43 0.47
C GLY A 10 5.32 14.69 0.60
N ARG A 11 5.31 13.46 1.12
CA ARG A 11 6.49 12.57 1.22
C ARG A 11 6.17 11.18 0.69
N MET A 12 7.24 10.43 0.41
CA MET A 12 7.17 9.03 0.01
C MET A 12 8.13 8.18 0.84
N THR A 13 7.86 6.88 0.91
CA THR A 13 8.70 5.88 1.57
C THR A 13 8.73 4.59 0.77
N LEU A 14 9.78 3.79 0.95
CA LEU A 14 9.73 2.36 0.62
C LEU A 14 8.73 1.66 1.52
N ALA A 15 7.96 0.75 0.94
CA ALA A 15 6.85 0.08 1.57
C ALA A 15 6.91 -1.43 1.29
N PRO A 16 7.75 -2.17 2.04
CA PRO A 16 7.89 -3.61 1.86
C PRO A 16 6.59 -4.35 2.17
N MET A 17 6.19 -5.29 1.32
CA MET A 17 5.05 -6.18 1.54
C MET A 17 5.56 -7.55 1.99
N LEU A 18 5.05 -8.02 3.12
CA LEU A 18 5.44 -9.30 3.72
C LEU A 18 4.28 -10.28 3.68
N LYS A 19 4.58 -11.57 3.54
CA LYS A 19 3.62 -12.65 3.77
C LYS A 19 3.60 -13.11 5.22
N GLN A 20 2.75 -14.08 5.57
CA GLN A 20 2.49 -14.49 6.96
C GLN A 20 3.75 -14.98 7.71
N ASP A 21 4.73 -15.55 7.00
CA ASP A 21 6.00 -16.00 7.59
C ASP A 21 7.06 -14.88 7.72
N GLY A 22 6.70 -13.63 7.40
CA GLY A 22 7.59 -12.47 7.46
C GLY A 22 8.52 -12.29 6.26
N ARG A 23 8.47 -13.16 5.25
CA ARG A 23 9.29 -13.00 4.04
C ARG A 23 8.73 -11.94 3.10
N LEU A 24 9.63 -11.25 2.41
CA LEU A 24 9.33 -10.24 1.42
C LEU A 24 8.67 -10.85 0.17
N ILE A 25 7.55 -10.28 -0.25
CA ILE A 25 6.80 -10.68 -1.47
C ILE A 25 6.56 -9.50 -2.43
N GLY A 26 6.96 -8.30 -2.04
CA GLY A 26 6.94 -7.12 -2.91
C GLY A 26 7.65 -5.95 -2.25
N ASP A 27 8.26 -5.10 -3.06
CA ASP A 27 8.77 -3.81 -2.61
C ASP A 27 8.04 -2.73 -3.40
N PHE A 28 7.49 -1.77 -2.67
CA PHE A 28 6.66 -0.71 -3.22
C PHE A 28 7.20 0.66 -2.82
N SER A 29 6.80 1.68 -3.57
CA SER A 29 6.89 3.07 -3.13
C SER A 29 5.50 3.56 -2.76
N LEU A 30 5.33 4.03 -1.53
CA LEU A 30 4.09 4.64 -1.05
C LEU A 30 4.29 6.15 -0.91
N ALA A 31 3.47 6.94 -1.61
CA ALA A 31 3.43 8.38 -1.50
C ALA A 31 2.13 8.85 -0.83
N ASN A 32 2.27 9.79 0.11
CA ASN A 32 1.16 10.54 0.66
C ASN A 32 1.01 11.84 -0.16
N LEU A 33 0.00 11.86 -1.02
CA LEU A 33 -0.31 12.97 -1.92
C LEU A 33 -1.25 14.00 -1.29
N GLY A 34 -1.77 13.74 -0.09
CA GLY A 34 -2.71 14.63 0.58
C GLY A 34 -2.13 16.03 0.85
N SER A 35 -3.00 17.03 0.78
CA SER A 35 -2.81 18.38 1.33
C SER A 35 -3.24 18.39 2.81
N PRO A 36 -2.79 19.35 3.66
CA PRO A 36 -3.31 19.51 5.02
C PRO A 36 -4.85 19.59 5.12
N ASN A 37 -5.52 19.92 4.02
CA ASN A 37 -6.97 20.11 3.96
C ASN A 37 -7.73 18.97 3.24
N SER A 38 -7.02 17.97 2.71
CA SER A 38 -7.65 16.75 2.22
C SER A 38 -7.81 15.77 3.37
N ASN A 39 -8.99 15.18 3.54
CA ASN A 39 -9.30 14.18 4.58
C ASN A 39 -8.56 12.84 4.38
N GLY A 40 -7.25 12.85 4.15
CA GLY A 40 -6.47 11.67 3.79
C GLY A 40 -6.72 11.15 2.37
N GLU A 41 -7.39 11.94 1.52
CA GLU A 41 -7.62 11.62 0.11
C GLU A 41 -6.36 11.94 -0.70
N GLY A 42 -5.74 10.89 -1.27
CA GLY A 42 -4.52 11.01 -2.06
C GLY A 42 -3.40 10.11 -1.55
N TRP A 43 -3.53 8.81 -1.81
CA TRP A 43 -2.43 7.86 -1.65
C TRP A 43 -2.05 7.32 -3.01
N PHE A 44 -0.76 7.13 -3.24
CA PHE A 44 -0.26 6.48 -4.44
C PHE A 44 0.71 5.37 -4.07
N LEU A 45 0.47 4.20 -4.63
CA LEU A 45 1.31 3.02 -4.43
C LEU A 45 1.85 2.57 -5.79
N ALA A 46 3.17 2.57 -5.92
CA ALA A 46 3.86 2.08 -7.11
C ALA A 46 4.61 0.79 -6.79
N GLY A 47 4.53 -0.19 -7.70
CA GLY A 47 5.22 -1.47 -7.62
C GLY A 47 5.63 -1.97 -9.01
N SER A 48 6.13 -3.20 -9.07
CA SER A 48 6.52 -3.83 -10.34
C SER A 48 5.30 -4.28 -11.15
N GLY A 49 5.15 -3.79 -12.38
CA GLY A 49 4.05 -4.18 -13.27
C GLY A 49 4.02 -5.68 -13.59
N ILE A 50 5.17 -6.35 -13.63
CA ILE A 50 5.24 -7.81 -13.87
C ILE A 50 4.56 -8.60 -12.73
N ALA A 51 4.59 -8.07 -11.52
CA ALA A 51 4.01 -8.70 -10.34
C ALA A 51 2.63 -8.15 -9.96
N GLU A 52 2.10 -7.19 -10.73
CA GLU A 52 0.85 -6.48 -10.43
C GLU A 52 -0.30 -7.43 -10.10
N GLN A 53 -0.55 -8.41 -10.96
CA GLN A 53 -1.62 -9.39 -10.75
C GLN A 53 -1.43 -10.24 -9.48
N TYR A 54 -0.19 -10.56 -9.13
CA TYR A 54 0.10 -11.28 -7.89
C TYR A 54 -0.20 -10.41 -6.67
N HIS A 55 0.22 -9.15 -6.70
CA HIS A 55 -0.01 -8.19 -5.63
C HIS A 55 -1.50 -7.84 -5.47
N MET A 56 -2.25 -7.72 -6.57
CA MET A 56 -3.69 -7.45 -6.51
C MET A 56 -4.46 -8.58 -5.81
N ARG A 57 -4.17 -9.84 -6.12
CA ARG A 57 -4.78 -10.98 -5.40
C ARG A 57 -4.48 -10.94 -3.90
N TRP A 58 -3.25 -10.57 -3.54
CA TRP A 58 -2.87 -10.41 -2.15
C TRP A 58 -3.64 -9.29 -1.44
N PHE A 59 -3.84 -8.14 -2.11
CA PHE A 59 -4.66 -7.06 -1.58
C PHE A 59 -6.11 -7.48 -1.40
N GLU A 60 -6.71 -8.11 -2.41
CA GLU A 60 -8.10 -8.61 -2.38
C GLU A 60 -8.34 -9.60 -1.24
N GLU A 61 -7.42 -10.55 -1.03
CA GLU A 61 -7.49 -11.53 0.07
C GLU A 61 -7.52 -10.87 1.46
N HIS A 62 -6.95 -9.67 1.59
CA HIS A 62 -6.83 -8.94 2.85
C HIS A 62 -7.78 -7.75 2.97
N LEU A 63 -8.74 -7.60 2.05
CA LEU A 63 -9.75 -6.54 2.17
C LEU A 63 -10.64 -6.77 3.41
N PRO A 64 -11.05 -5.68 4.10
CA PRO A 64 -12.05 -5.76 5.15
C PRO A 64 -13.35 -6.39 4.63
N GLN A 65 -13.91 -7.33 5.38
CA GLN A 65 -15.18 -7.99 5.00
C GLN A 65 -16.42 -7.14 5.30
N ASP A 66 -16.26 -6.01 5.99
CA ASP A 66 -17.35 -5.11 6.40
C ASP A 66 -17.84 -4.17 5.28
N GLY A 67 -17.23 -4.24 4.08
CA GLY A 67 -17.60 -3.44 2.93
C GLY A 67 -17.21 -1.96 3.02
N SER A 68 -16.33 -1.61 3.97
CA SER A 68 -15.78 -0.26 4.12
C SER A 68 -14.89 0.18 2.95
N VAL A 69 -14.37 -0.78 2.18
CA VAL A 69 -13.48 -0.59 1.03
C VAL A 69 -14.00 -1.43 -0.14
N LYS A 70 -13.97 -0.88 -1.37
CA LYS A 70 -14.40 -1.52 -2.61
C LYS A 70 -13.39 -1.32 -3.73
#